data_AF-A0A920FUP4-F1
#
_entry.id   AF-A0A920FUP4-F1
#
_cell.length_a   1.000
_cell.length_b   1.000
_cell.length_c   1.000
_cell.angle_alpha   90.00
_cell.angle_beta   90.00
_cell.angle_gamma   90.00
#
_symmetry.space_group_name_H-M   'P 1'
#
loop_
_entity.id
_entity.type
_entity.pdbx_description
1 polymer ?
#
loop_
_entity_poly.entity_id
_entity_poly.type
_entity_poly.pdbx_seq_one_letter_code
_entity_poly.pdbx_strand_id
1 'polypeptide(L)'
;MNVVFSSQVNDGLDWNFEAPDKMIITEGVKYDVTFKAQNNSSIPNTGTSIFNVLPPKIGPYLLKIECFCFQDQKIQPGEVVEFPVTFYIDPLILEDPEAKKVKNVTLSYTFFEKKE
;
A
#
# COMPACT_ATOMS: atom_id res chain seq x y z
N MET A 1 11.62 9.01 -9.99
CA MET A 1 11.87 8.00 -8.92
C MET A 1 11.16 6.70 -9.26
N ASN A 2 11.75 5.53 -9.02
CA ASN A 2 11.10 4.22 -9.23
C ASN A 2 10.35 3.80 -7.95
N VAL A 3 9.08 3.45 -8.08
CA VAL A 3 8.23 2.98 -6.99
C VAL A 3 7.81 1.55 -7.26
N VAL A 4 8.09 0.68 -6.31
CA VAL A 4 7.67 -0.72 -6.30
C VAL A 4 6.58 -0.88 -5.26
N PHE A 5 5.51 -1.58 -5.61
CA PHE A 5 4.44 -1.90 -4.70
C PHE A 5 4.58 -3.34 -4.22
N SER A 6 4.31 -3.56 -2.94
CA SER A 6 4.34 -4.89 -2.34
C SER A 6 3.06 -5.11 -1.55
N SER A 7 2.44 -6.25 -1.78
CA SER A 7 1.28 -6.74 -1.06
C SER A 7 1.68 -7.97 -0.28
N GLN A 8 1.24 -8.05 0.98
CA GLN A 8 1.41 -9.22 1.83
C GLN A 8 0.13 -9.48 2.61
N VAL A 9 -0.11 -10.74 2.90
CA VAL A 9 -1.18 -11.19 3.79
C VAL A 9 -0.51 -12.01 4.88
N ASN A 10 -0.73 -11.64 6.14
CA ASN A 10 -0.19 -12.36 7.27
C ASN A 10 -1.03 -13.62 7.55
N ASP A 11 -0.44 -14.58 8.25
CA ASP A 11 -1.12 -15.83 8.63
C ASP A 11 -2.46 -15.53 9.33
N GLY A 12 -3.53 -16.21 8.88
CA GLY A 12 -4.89 -16.06 9.39
C GLY A 12 -5.92 -15.54 8.38
N LEU A 13 -5.48 -15.01 7.23
CA LEU A 13 -6.36 -14.65 6.11
C LEU A 13 -5.96 -15.45 4.87
N ASP A 14 -6.87 -16.28 4.35
CA ASP A 14 -6.71 -16.94 3.05
C ASP A 14 -7.10 -15.99 1.91
N TRP A 15 -6.41 -14.85 1.85
CA TRP A 15 -6.66 -13.81 0.86
C TRP A 15 -5.55 -13.79 -0.18
N ASN A 16 -5.94 -13.67 -1.45
CA ASN A 16 -5.03 -13.27 -2.50
C ASN A 16 -5.00 -11.74 -2.56
N PHE A 17 -3.89 -11.14 -2.14
CA PHE A 17 -3.72 -9.68 -2.16
C PHE A 17 -2.68 -9.27 -3.20
N GLU A 18 -3.14 -8.59 -4.24
CA GLU A 18 -2.37 -8.21 -5.42
C GLU A 18 -1.99 -6.74 -5.38
N ALA A 19 -0.69 -6.48 -5.56
CA ALA A 19 -0.13 -5.15 -5.72
C ALA A 19 -0.14 -4.73 -7.20
N PRO A 20 -0.27 -3.42 -7.47
CA PRO A 20 -0.15 -2.87 -8.81
C PRO A 20 1.30 -2.99 -9.34
N ASP A 21 1.45 -2.84 -10.66
CA ASP A 21 2.75 -2.81 -11.30
C ASP A 21 3.63 -1.67 -10.78
N LYS A 22 4.94 -1.91 -10.76
CA LYS A 22 5.93 -0.86 -10.48
C LYS A 22 5.80 0.30 -11.47
N MET A 23 6.10 1.51 -11.02
CA MET A 23 5.99 2.69 -11.86
C MET A 23 7.14 3.68 -11.62
N ILE A 24 7.38 4.55 -12.60
CA ILE A 24 8.28 5.69 -12.46
C ILE A 24 7.43 6.93 -12.22
N ILE A 25 7.74 7.64 -11.13
CA ILE A 25 7.04 8.86 -10.72
C ILE A 25 7.95 10.09 -10.78
N THR A 26 7.31 11.26 -10.75
CA THR A 26 7.94 12.56 -10.56
C THR A 26 7.43 13.18 -9.26
N GLU A 27 8.34 13.80 -8.50
CA GLU A 27 8.03 14.50 -7.27
C GLU A 27 7.04 15.66 -7.54
N GLY A 28 6.06 15.86 -6.65
CA GLY A 28 4.99 16.85 -6.79
C GLY A 28 3.83 16.44 -7.72
N VAL A 29 3.90 15.29 -8.37
CA VAL A 29 2.82 14.75 -9.21
C VAL A 29 2.02 13.69 -8.44
N LYS A 30 0.69 13.79 -8.50
CA LYS A 30 -0.22 12.79 -7.92
C LYS A 30 -0.38 11.58 -8.83
N TYR A 31 -0.40 10.41 -8.22
CA TYR A 31 -0.60 9.13 -8.90
C TYR A 31 -1.66 8.32 -8.16
N ASP A 32 -2.48 7.63 -8.96
CA ASP A 32 -3.52 6.72 -8.49
C ASP A 32 -3.13 5.29 -8.87
N VAL A 33 -3.20 4.39 -7.89
CA VAL A 33 -2.95 2.96 -8.09
C VAL A 33 -3.99 2.14 -7.34
N THR A 34 -4.25 0.93 -7.80
CA THR A 34 -5.28 0.06 -7.20
C THR A 34 -4.67 -1.25 -6.77
N PHE A 35 -4.84 -1.58 -5.48
CA PHE A 35 -4.59 -2.92 -4.97
C PHE A 35 -5.87 -3.74 -5.02
N LYS A 36 -5.78 -5.07 -5.10
CA LYS A 36 -6.96 -5.95 -5.10
C LYS A 36 -6.80 -7.04 -4.07
N ALA A 37 -7.82 -7.30 -3.27
CA ALA A 37 -7.86 -8.47 -2.39
C ALA A 37 -9.03 -9.36 -2.77
N GLN A 38 -8.80 -10.66 -2.81
CA GLN A 38 -9.83 -11.68 -2.98
C GLN A 38 -9.81 -12.62 -1.78
N ASN A 39 -10.96 -12.87 -1.17
CA ASN A 39 -11.07 -13.90 -0.14
C ASN A 39 -11.27 -15.27 -0.79
N ASN A 40 -10.26 -16.14 -0.69
CA ASN A 40 -10.32 -17.51 -1.23
C ASN A 40 -10.89 -18.52 -0.24
N SER A 41 -11.13 -18.10 1.01
CA SER A 41 -11.70 -18.95 2.03
C SER A 41 -13.20 -19.18 1.79
N SER A 42 -13.76 -20.19 2.47
CA SER A 42 -15.20 -20.50 2.44
C SER A 42 -16.02 -19.74 3.50
N ILE A 43 -15.38 -18.85 4.27
CA ILE A 43 -16.03 -18.06 5.33
C ILE A 43 -15.73 -16.56 5.16
N PRO A 44 -16.64 -15.67 5.60
CA PRO A 44 -16.31 -14.25 5.64
C PRO A 44 -15.16 -14.02 6.63
N ASN A 45 -14.16 -13.25 6.22
CA ASN A 45 -13.05 -12.87 7.08
C ASN A 45 -12.95 -11.34 7.16
N THR A 46 -12.47 -10.86 8.30
CA THR A 46 -12.21 -9.44 8.52
C THR A 46 -10.70 -9.23 8.64
N GLY A 47 -10.17 -8.29 7.87
CA GLY A 47 -8.76 -7.93 7.90
C GLY A 47 -8.56 -6.44 8.10
N THR A 48 -7.45 -6.07 8.74
CA THR A 48 -6.98 -4.68 8.83
C THR A 48 -5.61 -4.60 8.20
N SER A 49 -5.37 -3.61 7.35
CA SER A 49 -4.05 -3.41 6.76
C SER A 49 -3.22 -2.38 7.52
N ILE A 50 -1.91 -2.61 7.52
CA ILE A 50 -0.90 -1.60 7.84
C ILE A 50 -0.10 -1.29 6.59
N PHE A 51 0.48 -0.10 6.56
CA PHE A 51 1.33 0.35 5.46
C PHE A 51 2.74 0.66 5.98
N ASN A 52 3.74 0.41 5.15
CA ASN A 52 5.10 0.87 5.37
C ASN A 52 5.74 1.38 4.07
N VAL A 53 6.71 2.28 4.21
CA VAL A 53 7.53 2.80 3.11
C VAL A 53 9.00 2.56 3.37
N LEU A 54 9.72 2.11 2.34
CA LEU A 54 11.16 1.93 2.37
C LEU A 54 11.82 2.71 1.21
N PRO A 55 12.98 3.35 1.43
CA PRO A 55 13.63 3.51 2.73
C PRO A 55 12.86 4.46 3.67
N PRO A 56 13.00 4.33 5.01
CA PRO A 56 12.20 5.12 5.98
C PRO A 56 12.34 6.64 5.83
N LYS A 57 13.48 7.12 5.30
CA LYS A 57 13.73 8.54 5.03
C LYS A 57 12.78 9.18 4.01
N ILE A 58 12.01 8.36 3.27
CA ILE A 58 10.96 8.84 2.36
C ILE A 58 9.65 9.11 3.10
N GLY A 59 9.44 8.49 4.26
CA GLY A 59 8.22 8.62 5.07
C GLY A 59 7.73 10.06 5.24
N PRO A 60 8.60 11.03 5.63
CA PRO A 60 8.19 12.43 5.80
C PRO A 60 7.69 13.12 4.52
N TYR A 61 8.11 12.65 3.35
CA TYR A 61 7.78 13.25 2.05
C TYR A 61 6.67 12.51 1.32
N LEU A 62 6.35 11.28 1.74
CA LEU A 62 5.25 10.52 1.16
C LEU A 62 3.93 11.05 1.71
N LEU A 63 3.24 11.84 0.90
CA LEU A 63 1.90 12.33 1.22
C LEU A 63 0.88 11.39 0.58
N LYS A 64 0.30 10.56 1.44
CA LYS A 64 -0.72 9.59 1.07
C LYS A 64 -2.09 10.16 1.38
N ILE A 65 -2.93 10.23 0.35
CA ILE A 65 -4.20 10.95 0.42
C ILE A 65 -5.33 10.02 0.88
N GLU A 66 -5.25 8.72 0.59
CA GLU A 66 -6.27 7.74 1.03
C GLU A 66 -5.63 6.48 1.61
N CYS A 67 -6.04 6.12 2.82
CA CYS A 67 -5.56 4.97 3.57
C CYS A 67 -6.78 4.19 4.04
N PHE A 68 -7.07 3.08 3.34
CA PHE A 68 -7.91 1.99 3.87
C PHE A 68 -7.23 1.26 5.04
N CYS A 69 -5.95 1.55 5.26
CA CYS A 69 -5.24 1.09 6.44
C CYS A 69 -5.92 1.63 7.69
N PHE A 70 -5.98 0.76 8.70
CA PHE A 70 -6.73 0.96 9.95
C PHE A 70 -8.27 0.90 9.83
N GLN A 71 -8.82 0.61 8.65
CA GLN A 71 -10.23 0.25 8.52
C GLN A 71 -10.39 -1.28 8.40
N ASP A 72 -11.38 -1.81 9.11
CA ASP A 72 -11.72 -3.22 9.04
C ASP A 72 -12.40 -3.51 7.71
N GLN A 73 -11.81 -4.41 6.94
CA GLN A 73 -12.33 -4.86 5.66
C GLN A 73 -12.90 -6.25 5.86
N LYS A 74 -14.22 -6.37 5.77
CA LYS A 74 -14.90 -7.66 5.77
C LYS A 74 -15.13 -8.07 4.32
N ILE A 75 -14.53 -9.18 3.91
CA ILE A 75 -14.63 -9.70 2.54
C ILE A 75 -15.35 -11.05 2.58
N GLN A 76 -16.41 -11.18 1.78
CA GLN A 76 -17.18 -12.43 1.67
C GLN A 76 -16.40 -13.50 0.88
N PRO A 77 -16.73 -14.80 1.03
CA PRO A 77 -16.13 -15.86 0.24
C PRO A 77 -16.19 -15.59 -1.28
N GLY A 78 -15.05 -15.64 -1.95
CA GLY A 78 -14.91 -15.41 -3.39
C GLY A 78 -15.03 -13.95 -3.84
N GLU A 79 -15.37 -13.03 -2.93
CA GLU A 79 -15.49 -11.60 -3.23
C GLU A 79 -14.12 -10.98 -3.51
N VAL A 80 -14.08 -10.11 -4.53
CA VAL A 80 -12.91 -9.31 -4.89
C VAL A 80 -13.21 -7.85 -4.51
N VAL A 81 -12.34 -7.26 -3.72
CA VAL A 81 -12.42 -5.86 -3.30
C VAL A 81 -11.23 -5.09 -3.85
N GLU A 82 -11.51 -3.92 -4.42
CA GLU A 82 -10.49 -3.02 -4.94
C GLU A 82 -10.19 -1.90 -3.93
N PHE A 83 -8.91 -1.62 -3.73
CA PHE A 83 -8.40 -0.62 -2.81
C PHE A 83 -7.62 0.45 -3.59
N PRO A 84 -8.29 1.52 -4.06
CA PRO A 84 -7.61 2.63 -4.69
C PRO A 84 -6.75 3.40 -3.68
N VAL A 85 -5.59 3.87 -4.14
CA VAL A 85 -4.62 4.65 -3.37
C VAL A 85 -4.14 5.80 -4.22
N THR A 86 -4.38 7.01 -3.74
CA THR A 86 -3.76 8.21 -4.29
C THR A 86 -2.57 8.62 -3.42
N PHE A 87 -1.42 8.86 -4.05
CA PHE A 87 -0.21 9.29 -3.37
C PHE A 87 0.64 10.24 -4.23
N TYR A 88 1.53 10.98 -3.57
CA TYR A 88 2.63 11.70 -4.21
C TYR A 88 3.80 11.85 -3.25
N ILE A 89 4.97 12.18 -3.81
CA ILE A 89 6.16 12.55 -3.03
C ILE A 89 6.25 14.08 -3.05
N ASP A 90 6.30 14.70 -1.87
CA ASP A 90 6.46 16.14 -1.72
C ASP A 90 7.80 16.59 -2.33
N PRO A 91 7.81 17.63 -3.20
CA PRO A 91 9.03 18.14 -3.82
C PRO A 91 10.10 18.63 -2.82
N LEU A 92 9.74 18.89 -1.55
CA LEU A 92 10.69 19.20 -0.47
C LEU A 92 11.74 18.10 -0.26
N ILE A 93 11.50 16.87 -0.74
CA ILE A 93 12.51 15.80 -0.74
C ILE A 93 13.79 16.18 -1.47
N LEU A 94 13.71 17.08 -2.46
CA LEU A 94 14.85 17.55 -3.25
C LEU A 94 15.78 18.46 -2.44
N GLU A 95 15.28 19.06 -1.37
CA GLU A 95 16.04 19.90 -0.45
C GLU A 95 16.81 19.08 0.59
N ASP A 96 16.35 17.86 0.89
CA ASP A 96 17.03 16.93 1.81
C ASP A 96 18.23 16.24 1.12
N PRO A 97 19.48 16.49 1.60
CA PRO A 97 20.69 15.92 1.00
C PRO A 97 20.75 14.39 0.98
N GLU A 98 20.08 13.74 1.93
CA GLU A 98 20.02 12.29 2.07
C GLU A 98 18.86 11.68 1.30
N ALA A 99 17.67 12.29 1.38
CA ALA A 99 16.47 11.75 0.75
C ALA A 99 16.47 11.97 -0.78
N LYS A 100 17.00 13.09 -1.28
CA LYS A 100 17.09 13.36 -2.74
C LYS A 100 17.91 12.34 -3.54
N LYS A 101 18.76 11.56 -2.85
CA LYS A 101 19.58 10.50 -3.46
C LYS A 101 18.82 9.20 -3.65
N VAL A 102 17.65 9.04 -3.02
CA VAL A 102 16.83 7.84 -3.14
C VAL A 102 16.26 7.77 -4.55
N LYS A 103 16.49 6.65 -5.23
CA LYS A 103 15.95 6.40 -6.58
C LYS A 103 14.88 5.31 -6.59
N ASN A 104 14.85 4.46 -5.57
CA ASN A 104 13.91 3.36 -5.45
C ASN A 104 13.16 3.48 -4.13
N VAL A 105 11.85 3.38 -4.20
CA VAL A 105 10.94 3.38 -3.06
C VAL A 105 10.08 2.15 -3.14
N THR A 106 9.87 1.49 -2.00
CA THR A 106 8.92 0.39 -1.88
C THR A 106 7.78 0.83 -1.00
N LEU A 107 6.56 0.76 -1.54
CA LEU A 107 5.32 0.96 -0.80
C LEU A 107 4.70 -0.41 -0.54
N SER A 108 4.72 -0.82 0.73
CA SER A 108 4.23 -2.12 1.15
C SER A 108 2.95 -1.97 1.97
N TYR A 109 2.01 -2.88 1.70
CA TYR A 109 0.83 -3.09 2.53
C TYR A 109 0.77 -4.53 2.98
N THR A 110 0.48 -4.72 4.26
CA THR A 110 0.29 -6.04 4.84
C THR A 110 -1.08 -6.10 5.51
N PHE A 111 -1.90 -7.08 5.12
CA PHE A 111 -3.16 -7.37 5.79
C PHE A 111 -2.94 -8.34 6.97
N PHE A 112 -3.60 -8.06 8.07
CA PHE A 112 -3.64 -8.90 9.26
C PHE A 112 -5.07 -9.31 9.54
N GLU A 113 -5.26 -10.56 9.95
CA GLU A 113 -6.55 -11.04 10.44
C GLU A 113 -6.97 -10.21 11.66
N LYS A 114 -8.19 -9.69 11.63
CA LYS A 114 -8.83 -9.12 12.81
C LYS A 114 -9.84 -10.13 13.34
N LYS A 115 -9.46 -10.79 14.43
CA LYS A 115 -10.40 -11.63 15.20
C LYS A 115 -11.25 -10.70 16.06
N GLU A 116 -12.56 -10.82 15.93
CA GLU A 116 -13.52 -10.20 16.86
C GLU A 116 -13.38 -10.80 18.27
#